data_AF-A0A0S8D2I7-F1
#
_entry.id   AF-A0A0S8D2I7-F1
#
_cell.length_a   1.000
_cell.length_b   1.000
_cell.length_c   1.000
_cell.angle_alpha   90.00
_cell.angle_beta   90.00
_cell.angle_gamma   90.00
#
_symmetry.space_group_name_H-M   'P 1'
#
loop_
_entity.id
_entity.type
_entity.pdbx_description
1 polymer ?
#
loop_
_entity_poly.entity_id
_entity_poly.type
_entity_poly.pdbx_seq_one_letter_code
_entity_poly.pdbx_strand_id
1 'polypeptide(L)'
;MNPLAKELNKIIQEANAHIYEMLSEVGKNLFFPKGILTQSAEAKEKAHKYNATIGMAMEKGGTMHLPSVMAMIHGLKPREAITYAPSFGIMPLRSAWR
;
A
#
# COMPACT_ATOMS: atom_id res chain seq x y z
N MET A 1 16.08 1.17 17.38
CA MET A 1 15.04 1.89 16.62
C MET A 1 15.55 2.23 15.21
N ASN A 2 14.78 1.90 14.18
CA ASN A 2 15.08 2.18 12.76
C ASN A 2 15.20 3.71 12.51
N PRO A 3 16.07 4.19 11.60
CA PRO A 3 16.19 5.62 11.28
C PRO A 3 14.87 6.29 10.84
N LEU A 4 14.03 5.58 10.08
CA LEU A 4 12.72 6.10 9.65
C LEU A 4 11.77 6.29 10.83
N ALA A 5 11.75 5.34 11.78
CA ALA A 5 10.95 5.49 13.00
C ALA A 5 11.44 6.68 13.85
N LYS A 6 12.75 6.89 13.94
CA LYS A 6 13.33 8.06 14.65
C LYS A 6 12.89 9.38 14.01
N GLU A 7 12.95 9.48 12.68
CA GLU A 7 12.51 10.65 11.94
C GLU A 7 11.02 10.92 12.15
N LEU A 8 10.18 9.89 12.01
CA LEU A 8 8.72 9.99 12.24
C LEU A 8 8.40 10.42 13.69
N ASN A 9 9.06 9.84 14.68
CA ASN A 9 8.87 10.21 16.08
C ASN A 9 9.26 11.66 16.35
N LYS A 10 10.33 12.16 15.72
CA LYS A 10 10.73 13.57 15.83
C LYS A 10 9.64 14.49 15.27
N ILE A 11 9.08 14.17 14.10
CA ILE A 11 7.96 14.93 13.50
C ILE A 11 6.75 14.94 14.43
N ILE A 12 6.38 13.78 15.01
CA ILE A 12 5.25 13.68 15.94
C ILE A 12 5.50 14.51 17.20
N GLN A 13 6.70 14.44 17.78
CA GLN A 13 7.06 15.22 18.97
C GLN A 13 7.04 16.74 18.73
N GLU A 14 7.57 17.19 17.59
CA GLU A 14 7.56 18.60 17.19
C GLU A 14 6.13 19.12 16.95
N ALA A 15 5.24 18.26 16.44
CA ALA A 15 3.84 18.61 16.23
C ALA A 15 3.01 18.57 17.53
N ASN A 16 3.18 17.53 18.35
CA ASN A 16 2.51 17.37 19.64
C ASN A 16 3.20 16.29 20.50
N ALA A 17 3.91 16.71 21.55
CA ALA A 17 4.62 15.82 22.46
C ALA A 17 3.69 14.80 23.16
N HIS A 18 2.46 15.17 23.50
CA HIS A 18 1.51 14.27 24.17
C HIS A 18 1.07 13.11 23.27
N ILE A 19 1.01 13.32 21.95
CA ILE A 19 0.73 12.22 21.00
C ILE A 19 1.87 11.20 21.04
N TYR A 20 3.12 11.66 21.06
CA TYR A 20 4.28 10.76 21.16
C TYR A 20 4.28 9.97 22.48
N GLU A 21 3.92 10.62 23.59
CA GLU A 21 3.81 9.97 24.91
C GLU A 21 2.74 8.86 24.95
N MET A 22 1.66 9.03 24.18
CA MET A 22 0.60 8.02 24.05
C MET A 22 1.01 6.81 23.19
N LEU A 23 2.09 6.88 22.42
CA LEU A 23 2.55 5.73 21.64
C LEU A 23 3.10 4.64 22.55
N SER A 24 2.67 3.40 22.32
CA SER A 24 3.33 2.24 22.92
C SER A 24 4.77 2.10 22.39
N GLU A 25 5.59 1.29 23.05
CA GLU A 25 6.93 0.99 22.53
C GLU A 25 6.90 0.36 21.13
N VAL A 26 5.87 -0.43 20.82
CA VAL A 26 5.65 -0.94 19.46
C VAL A 26 5.37 0.22 18.50
N GLY A 27 4.48 1.15 18.88
CA GLY A 27 4.15 2.33 18.07
C GLY A 27 5.37 3.20 17.77
N LYS A 28 6.21 3.48 18.78
CA LYS A 28 7.45 4.25 18.64
C LYS A 28 8.48 3.56 17.74
N ASN A 29 8.45 2.24 17.62
CA ASN A 29 9.36 1.49 16.76
C ASN A 29 8.78 1.19 15.36
N LEU A 30 7.50 1.51 15.12
CA LEU A 30 6.82 1.26 13.87
C LEU A 30 7.16 2.32 12.83
N PHE A 31 7.29 1.90 11.58
CA PHE A 31 7.53 2.78 10.44
C PHE A 31 7.07 2.09 9.16
N PHE A 32 6.81 2.88 8.12
CA PHE A 32 6.58 2.31 6.79
C PHE A 32 7.93 2.13 6.07
N PRO A 33 8.30 0.90 5.67
CA PRO A 33 9.62 0.64 5.10
C PRO A 33 9.77 1.28 3.72
N LYS A 34 10.92 1.89 3.48
CA LYS A 34 11.40 2.24 2.13
C LYS A 34 12.07 1.02 1.48
N GLY A 35 12.26 1.05 0.16
CA GLY A 35 12.93 -0.02 -0.58
C GLY A 35 11.99 -0.68 -1.59
N ILE A 36 11.75 -1.99 -1.47
CA ILE A 36 10.95 -2.76 -2.46
C ILE A 36 9.55 -2.18 -2.70
N LEU A 37 8.92 -1.61 -1.67
CA LEU A 37 7.60 -0.98 -1.79
C LEU A 37 7.68 0.31 -2.62
N THR A 38 8.71 1.12 -2.39
CA THR A 38 8.98 2.34 -3.16
C THR A 38 9.34 2.01 -4.60
N GLN A 39 10.23 1.04 -4.82
CA GLN A 39 10.63 0.58 -6.16
C GLN A 39 9.44 0.01 -6.95
N SER A 40 8.57 -0.75 -6.29
CA SER A 40 7.36 -1.29 -6.93
C SER A 40 6.36 -0.19 -7.28
N ALA A 41 6.23 0.84 -6.44
CA ALA A 41 5.39 2.01 -6.72
C ALA A 41 5.96 2.81 -7.91
N GLU A 42 7.27 3.06 -7.93
CA GLU A 42 7.93 3.74 -9.05
C GLU A 42 7.79 2.97 -10.36
N ALA A 43 7.96 1.63 -10.35
CA ALA A 43 7.76 0.80 -11.53
C ALA A 43 6.31 0.86 -12.02
N LYS A 44 5.34 0.92 -11.11
CA LYS A 44 3.91 1.08 -11.48
C LYS A 44 3.66 2.38 -12.24
N GLU A 45 4.38 3.46 -11.93
CA GLU A 45 4.24 4.75 -12.60
C GLU A 45 5.07 4.85 -13.89
N LYS A 46 6.29 4.32 -13.88
CA LYS A 46 7.31 4.58 -14.92
C LYS A 46 7.54 3.40 -15.87
N ALA A 47 7.22 2.17 -15.47
CA ALA A 47 7.49 0.99 -16.29
C ALA A 47 6.33 0.73 -17.27
N HIS A 48 6.34 1.44 -18.40
CA HIS A 48 5.26 1.38 -19.39
C HIS A 48 5.26 0.10 -20.24
N LYS A 49 6.43 -0.53 -20.45
CA LYS A 49 6.57 -1.71 -21.30
C LYS A 49 6.53 -3.02 -20.51
N TYR A 50 7.35 -3.13 -19.47
CA TYR A 50 7.45 -4.32 -18.63
C TYR A 50 7.57 -3.92 -17.16
N ASN A 51 6.57 -4.29 -16.36
CA ASN A 51 6.66 -4.19 -14.91
C ASN A 51 6.81 -5.60 -14.31
N ALA A 52 8.06 -5.95 -13.98
CA ALA A 52 8.41 -7.24 -13.39
C ALA A 52 8.63 -7.17 -11.86
N THR A 53 8.16 -6.09 -11.20
CA THR A 53 8.28 -5.93 -9.75
C THR A 53 7.01 -6.35 -9.01
N ILE A 54 5.91 -6.55 -9.72
CA ILE A 54 4.60 -6.85 -9.13
C ILE A 54 4.54 -8.32 -8.73
N GLY A 55 4.30 -8.59 -7.44
CA GLY A 55 4.05 -9.93 -6.90
C GLY A 55 2.64 -10.47 -7.19
N MET A 56 2.11 -10.26 -8.40
CA MET A 56 0.78 -10.72 -8.84
C MET A 56 0.87 -11.25 -10.27
N ALA A 57 0.05 -12.26 -10.57
CA ALA A 57 0.00 -12.85 -11.89
C ALA A 57 -0.78 -11.95 -12.87
N MET A 58 -0.17 -11.66 -14.02
CA MET A 58 -0.70 -10.78 -15.05
C MET A 58 -0.63 -11.48 -16.41
N GLU A 59 -1.65 -11.31 -17.25
CA GLU A 59 -1.68 -11.82 -18.62
C GLU A 59 -2.25 -10.74 -19.54
N LYS A 60 -1.57 -10.45 -20.66
CA LYS A 60 -2.00 -9.49 -21.69
C LYS A 60 -2.44 -8.13 -21.13
N GLY A 61 -1.77 -7.65 -20.06
CA GLY A 61 -2.08 -6.39 -19.38
C GLY A 61 -3.22 -6.45 -18.36
N GLY A 62 -3.87 -7.61 -18.19
CA GLY A 62 -4.92 -7.84 -17.20
C GLY A 62 -4.45 -8.69 -16.03
N THR A 63 -5.19 -8.65 -14.92
CA THR A 63 -4.99 -9.52 -13.76
C THR A 63 -5.47 -10.94 -14.11
N MET A 64 -4.57 -11.91 -13.98
CA MET A 64 -4.95 -13.32 -14.11
C MET A 64 -5.91 -13.69 -12.98
N HIS A 65 -6.93 -14.47 -13.30
CA HIS A 65 -7.95 -14.87 -12.34
C HIS A 65 -8.55 -16.23 -12.74
N LEU A 66 -9.14 -16.90 -11.76
CA LEU A 66 -9.93 -18.10 -12.02
C LEU A 66 -11.37 -17.69 -12.38
N PRO A 67 -11.91 -18.13 -13.52
CA PRO A 67 -13.28 -17.80 -13.92
C PRO A 67 -14.33 -18.21 -12.87
N SER A 68 -14.13 -19.35 -12.21
CA SER A 68 -15.02 -19.85 -11.15
C SER A 68 -15.10 -18.90 -9.94
N VAL A 69 -14.00 -18.22 -9.60
CA VAL A 69 -13.97 -17.23 -8.52
C VAL A 69 -14.70 -15.96 -8.96
N MET A 70 -14.42 -15.46 -10.17
CA MET A 70 -15.06 -14.25 -10.68
C MET A 70 -16.55 -14.43 -10.98
N ALA A 71 -17.01 -15.64 -11.28
CA ALA A 71 -18.43 -15.93 -11.44
C ALA A 71 -19.26 -15.63 -10.18
N MET A 72 -18.62 -15.64 -8.99
CA MET A 72 -19.26 -15.35 -7.71
C MET A 72 -19.22 -13.86 -7.33
N ILE A 73 -18.49 -13.02 -8.09
CA ILE A 73 -18.27 -11.61 -7.79
C ILE A 73 -18.87 -10.77 -8.91
N HIS A 74 -20.09 -10.26 -8.68
CA HIS A 74 -20.80 -9.47 -9.66
C HIS A 74 -20.48 -7.97 -9.54
N GLY A 75 -20.42 -7.27 -10.67
CA GLY A 75 -20.28 -5.82 -10.73
C GLY A 75 -18.85 -5.27 -10.54
N LEU A 76 -17.86 -6.13 -10.30
CA LEU A 76 -16.46 -5.74 -10.14
C LEU A 76 -15.57 -6.42 -11.18
N LYS A 77 -14.58 -5.70 -11.71
CA LYS A 77 -13.56 -6.28 -12.58
C LYS A 77 -12.57 -7.10 -11.73
N PRO A 78 -11.87 -8.10 -12.30
CA PRO A 78 -10.85 -8.86 -11.56
C PRO A 78 -9.81 -7.97 -10.86
N ARG A 79 -9.38 -6.89 -11.53
CA ARG A 79 -8.44 -5.92 -10.93
C ARG A 79 -8.98 -5.29 -9.64
N GLU A 80 -10.28 -5.06 -9.55
CA GLU A 80 -10.91 -4.43 -8.38
C GLU A 80 -11.24 -5.46 -7.30
N ALA A 81 -11.51 -6.71 -7.69
CA ALA A 81 -11.97 -7.77 -6.80
C ALA A 81 -10.84 -8.54 -6.11
N ILE A 82 -9.76 -8.85 -6.83
CA ILE A 82 -8.76 -9.85 -6.37
C ILE A 82 -7.33 -9.32 -6.27
N THR A 83 -7.08 -8.04 -6.59
CA THR A 83 -5.75 -7.46 -6.38
C THR A 83 -5.62 -6.90 -4.97
N TYR A 84 -4.38 -6.85 -4.47
CA TYR A 84 -4.11 -6.24 -3.18
C TYR A 84 -4.48 -4.75 -3.18
N ALA A 85 -5.30 -4.35 -2.21
CA ALA A 85 -5.47 -2.94 -1.90
C ALA A 85 -4.13 -2.36 -1.37
N PRO A 86 -3.82 -1.08 -1.62
CA PRO A 86 -2.66 -0.44 -1.03
C PRO A 86 -2.71 -0.48 0.51
N SER A 87 -1.57 -0.48 1.19
CA SER A 87 -1.53 -0.42 2.67
C SER A 87 -2.24 0.82 3.22
N PHE A 88 -2.29 1.89 2.44
CA PHE A 88 -3.02 3.12 2.76
C PHE A 88 -4.49 3.09 2.34
N GLY A 89 -5.03 1.97 1.87
CA GLY A 89 -6.37 1.84 1.32
C GLY A 89 -6.52 2.33 -0.13
N ILE A 90 -7.69 2.08 -0.72
CA ILE A 90 -8.04 2.52 -2.08
C ILE A 90 -8.29 4.02 -2.06
N MET A 91 -7.42 4.81 -2.71
CA MET A 91 -7.43 6.27 -2.59
C MET A 91 -8.75 6.92 -3.02
N PRO A 92 -9.35 6.57 -4.19
CA PRO A 92 -10.66 7.11 -4.56
C PRO A 92 -11.75 6.82 -3.53
N LEU A 93 -11.74 5.63 -2.92
CA LEU A 93 -12.69 5.26 -1.87
C LEU A 93 -12.46 6.08 -0.59
N ARG A 94 -11.21 6.29 -0.19
CA ARG A 94 -10.88 7.13 0.98
C ARG A 94 -11.28 8.59 0.77
N SER A 95 -11.12 9.11 -0.45
CA SER A 95 -11.57 10.46 -0.78
C SER A 95 -13.08 10.58 -0.71
N ALA A 96 -13.83 9.58 -1.19
CA ALA A 96 -15.29 9.57 -1.14
C ALA A 96 -15.86 9.39 0.28
N TRP A 97 -15.10 8.76 1.19
CA TRP A 97 -15.51 8.54 2.58
C TRP A 97 -15.38 9.78 3.49
N ARG A 98 -14.52 10.73 3.13
CA ARG A 98 -14.29 11.95 3.91
C ARG A 98 -15.50 12.87 3.89
#